data_AF-A0A2N7XSY9-F1
#
_entry.id   AF-A0A2N7XSY9-F1
#
_cell.length_a   1.000
_cell.length_b   1.000
_cell.length_c   1.000
_cell.angle_alpha   90.00
_cell.angle_beta   90.00
_cell.angle_gamma   90.00
#
_symmetry.space_group_name_H-M   'P 1'
#
loop_
_entity.id
_entity.type
_entity.pdbx_description
1 polymer ?
#
loop_
_entity_poly.entity_id
_entity_poly.type
_entity_poly.pdbx_seq_one_letter_code
_entity_poly.pdbx_strand_id
1 'polypeptide(L)'
;DRLRPSFELDPRVAKARLPSLLLQPLVENAIKYAVTPQEDGAEIAVTARLAGDRVQIVVSDTGPGLNESRGRPSVSASQPLST
;
A
#
# COMPACT_ATOMS: atom_id res chain seq x y z
N ASP A 1 -7.50 18.23 12.05
CA ASP A 1 -7.72 17.40 10.86
C ASP A 1 -6.58 16.39 10.78
N ARG A 2 -6.80 15.13 11.14
CA ARG A 2 -5.69 14.16 11.38
C ARG A 2 -5.35 13.31 10.15
N LEU A 3 -6.19 13.32 9.13
CA LEU A 3 -6.00 12.57 7.88
C LEU A 3 -6.06 13.53 6.70
N ARG A 4 -5.03 13.52 5.87
CA ARG A 4 -4.93 14.33 4.65
C ARG A 4 -4.91 13.41 3.43
N PRO A 5 -6.06 13.14 2.80
CA PRO A 5 -6.10 12.30 1.61
C PRO A 5 -5.72 13.09 0.35
N SER A 6 -4.91 12.49 -0.52
CA SER A 6 -4.55 13.01 -1.84
C SER A 6 -4.86 11.98 -2.93
N PHE A 7 -5.40 12.43 -4.07
CA PHE A 7 -5.77 11.57 -5.20
C PHE A 7 -5.25 12.13 -6.51
N GLU A 8 -4.40 11.37 -7.19
CA GLU A 8 -3.91 11.69 -8.53
C GLU A 8 -4.29 10.57 -9.50
N LEU A 9 -5.41 10.76 -10.20
CA LEU A 9 -5.99 9.75 -11.07
C LEU A 9 -5.89 10.18 -12.53
N ASP A 10 -5.16 9.41 -13.33
CA ASP A 10 -5.09 9.61 -14.76
C ASP A 10 -6.47 9.28 -15.40
N PRO A 11 -7.10 10.23 -16.12
CA PRO A 11 -8.40 10.00 -16.74
C PRO A 11 -8.42 8.79 -17.69
N ARG A 12 -7.27 8.43 -18.27
CA ARG A 12 -7.13 7.27 -19.18
C ARG A 12 -7.41 5.94 -18.48
N VAL A 13 -7.23 5.87 -17.16
CA VAL A 13 -7.43 4.64 -16.37
C VAL A 13 -8.66 4.69 -15.47
N ALA A 14 -9.46 5.76 -15.52
CA ALA A 14 -10.64 5.94 -14.68
C ALA A 14 -11.72 4.85 -14.83
N LYS A 15 -11.72 4.13 -15.97
CA LYS A 15 -12.64 3.01 -16.25
C LYS A 15 -12.02 1.63 -16.06
N ALA A 16 -10.78 1.56 -15.57
CA ALA A 16 -10.13 0.29 -15.28
C ALA A 16 -10.90 -0.46 -14.19
N ARG A 17 -11.05 -1.78 -14.37
CA ARG A 17 -11.72 -2.62 -13.37
C ARG A 17 -10.69 -3.22 -12.43
N LEU A 18 -11.00 -3.19 -11.15
CA LEU A 18 -10.28 -3.91 -10.11
C LEU A 18 -11.28 -4.81 -9.35
N PRO A 19 -10.84 -5.99 -8.88
CA PRO A 19 -11.60 -6.75 -7.90
C PRO A 19 -12.00 -5.89 -6.70
N SER A 20 -13.19 -6.14 -6.16
CA SER A 20 -13.65 -5.46 -4.96
C SER A 20 -12.67 -5.71 -3.80
N LEU A 21 -12.58 -4.75 -2.89
CA LEU A 21 -11.76 -4.83 -1.67
C LEU A 21 -10.25 -4.97 -1.89
N LEU A 22 -9.70 -4.62 -3.05
CA LEU A 22 -8.24 -4.56 -3.21
C LEU A 22 -7.62 -3.31 -2.57
N LEU A 23 -8.24 -2.14 -2.76
CA LEU A 23 -7.69 -0.89 -2.25
C LEU A 23 -8.07 -0.63 -0.80
N GLN A 24 -9.27 -1.09 -0.38
CA GLN A 24 -9.76 -0.91 0.97
C GLN A 24 -8.79 -1.39 2.06
N PRO A 25 -8.23 -2.63 2.02
CA PRO A 25 -7.29 -3.09 3.05
C PRO A 25 -5.97 -2.31 3.03
N LEU A 26 -5.52 -1.82 1.86
CA LEU A 26 -4.31 -1.00 1.76
C LEU A 26 -4.51 0.36 2.43
N VAL A 27 -5.64 1.00 2.15
CA VAL A 27 -6.00 2.30 2.75
C VAL A 27 -6.29 2.15 4.25
N GLU A 28 -6.98 1.09 4.67
CA GLU A 28 -7.23 0.80 6.09
C GLU A 28 -5.94 0.62 6.86
N ASN A 29 -4.98 -0.15 6.32
CA ASN A 29 -3.67 -0.31 6.92
C ASN A 29 -2.94 1.03 7.01
N ALA A 30 -2.93 1.84 5.95
CA ALA A 30 -2.31 3.16 5.95
C ALA A 30 -2.92 4.08 7.04
N ILE A 31 -4.24 4.12 7.18
CA ILE A 31 -4.90 4.90 8.22
C ILE A 31 -4.49 4.39 9.62
N LYS A 32 -4.55 3.08 9.84
CA LYS A 32 -4.25 2.46 11.14
C LYS A 32 -2.82 2.71 11.60
N TYR A 33 -1.85 2.65 10.69
CA TYR A 33 -0.43 2.71 11.04
C TYR A 33 0.19 4.10 10.85
N ALA A 34 -0.36 4.97 9.99
CA ALA A 34 0.17 6.32 9.79
C ALA A 34 -0.55 7.36 10.66
N VAL A 35 -1.88 7.33 10.73
CA VAL A 35 -2.67 8.37 11.42
C VAL A 35 -2.69 8.19 12.93
N THR A 36 -2.80 6.95 13.42
CA THR A 36 -2.89 6.67 14.86
C THR A 36 -1.65 7.13 15.66
N PRO A 37 -0.41 6.90 15.21
CA PRO A 37 0.79 7.28 15.98
C PRO A 37 1.25 8.75 15.79
N GLN A 38 0.76 9.50 14.81
CA GLN A 38 1.17 10.90 14.58
C GLN A 38 0.19 11.90 15.21
N GLU A 39 0.71 12.83 16.03
CA GLU A 39 -0.06 13.95 16.60
C GLU A 39 -0.40 14.99 15.52
N ASP A 40 0.51 15.24 14.59
CA ASP A 40 0.34 16.17 13.45
C ASP A 40 -0.54 15.62 12.31
N GLY A 41 -0.99 14.36 12.44
CA GLY A 41 -1.75 13.64 11.42
C GLY A 41 -0.92 13.20 10.21
N ALA A 42 -1.48 12.31 9.40
CA ALA A 42 -0.77 11.70 8.28
C ALA A 42 -1.41 12.03 6.93
N GLU A 43 -0.58 12.07 5.90
CA GLU A 43 -0.98 12.07 4.50
C GLU A 43 -1.10 10.64 3.97
N ILE A 44 -2.18 10.38 3.22
CA ILE A 44 -2.37 9.16 2.44
C ILE A 44 -2.64 9.57 0.99
N ALA A 45 -1.77 9.16 0.08
CA ALA A 45 -1.87 9.45 -1.34
C ALA A 45 -2.23 8.20 -2.15
N VAL A 46 -3.22 8.33 -3.04
CA VAL A 46 -3.59 7.29 -4.01
C VAL A 46 -3.34 7.82 -5.40
N THR A 47 -2.45 7.16 -6.14
CA THR A 47 -2.17 7.50 -7.54
C THR A 47 -2.57 6.35 -8.45
N ALA A 48 -3.12 6.68 -9.62
CA ALA A 48 -3.45 5.71 -10.65
C ALA A 48 -2.99 6.25 -12.00
N ARG A 49 -2.11 5.50 -12.67
CA ARG A 49 -1.54 5.91 -13.96
C ARG A 49 -1.41 4.74 -14.91
N LEU A 50 -1.43 5.04 -16.21
CA LEU A 50 -1.10 4.07 -17.23
C LEU A 50 0.41 3.83 -17.25
N ALA A 51 0.82 2.56 -17.15
CA ALA A 51 2.21 2.12 -17.22
C ALA A 51 2.31 1.02 -18.29
N GLY A 52 2.62 1.42 -19.52
CA GLY A 52 2.54 0.53 -20.68
C GLY A 52 1.11 0.12 -20.97
N ASP A 53 0.84 -1.19 -20.96
CA ASP A 53 -0.47 -1.81 -21.14
C ASP A 53 -1.20 -2.08 -19.82
N ARG A 54 -0.61 -1.70 -18.67
CA ARG A 54 -1.14 -1.97 -17.34
C ARG A 54 -1.51 -0.69 -16.61
N VAL A 55 -2.44 -0.81 -15.67
CA VAL A 55 -2.73 0.24 -14.70
C VAL A 55 -1.84 0.03 -13.49
N GLN A 56 -1.03 1.03 -13.17
CA GLN A 56 -0.29 1.09 -11.91
C GLN A 56 -1.11 1.91 -10.92
N ILE A 57 -1.47 1.28 -9.79
CA ILE A 57 -2.09 1.95 -8.65
C ILE A 57 -1.07 1.95 -7.51
N VAL A 58 -0.82 3.11 -6.91
CA VAL A 58 0.07 3.27 -5.76
C VAL A 58 -0.73 3.86 -4.61
N VAL A 59 -0.64 3.23 -3.44
CA VAL A 59 -1.11 3.78 -2.17
C VAL A 59 0.13 4.08 -1.34
N SER A 60 0.32 5.33 -0.95
CA SER A 60 1.46 5.78 -0.14
C SER A 60 0.94 6.46 1.12
N ASP A 61 1.68 6.32 2.21
CA ASP A 61 1.43 7.02 3.47
C ASP A 61 2.72 7.63 4.01
N THR A 62 2.57 8.52 4.98
CA THR A 62 3.67 9.22 5.68
C THR A 62 3.95 8.63 7.07
N GLY A 63 3.48 7.40 7.31
CA GLY A 63 3.70 6.68 8.56
C GLY A 63 5.13 6.17 8.72
N PRO A 64 5.45 5.57 9.88
CA PRO A 64 6.81 5.16 10.25
C PRO A 64 7.39 4.00 9.41
N GLY A 65 6.60 3.42 8.49
CA GLY A 65 7.00 2.29 7.65
C GLY A 65 7.05 0.95 8.40
N LEU A 66 7.34 -0.14 7.68
CA LEU A 66 7.30 -1.53 8.18
C LEU A 66 8.58 -1.97 8.94
N ASN A 67 9.43 -1.04 9.38
CA ASN A 67 10.73 -1.36 9.98
C ASN A 67 10.67 -1.81 11.44
N GLU A 68 9.48 -1.93 12.04
CA GLU A 68 9.35 -2.62 13.31
C GLU A 68 9.49 -4.12 13.10
N SER A 69 10.58 -4.68 13.62
CA SER A 69 10.92 -6.11 13.65
C SER A 69 9.77 -6.98 14.14
N ARG A 70 8.84 -7.33 13.24
CA ARG A 70 7.96 -8.49 13.41
C ARG A 70 8.53 -9.59 12.55
N GLY A 71 9.38 -10.40 13.18
CA GLY A 71 10.21 -11.42 12.54
C GLY A 71 9.47 -12.18 11.44
N ARG A 72 9.98 -12.09 10.21
CA ARG A 72 9.66 -13.09 9.21
C ARG A 72 10.34 -14.38 9.66
N PRO A 73 9.63 -15.50 9.90
CA PRO A 73 10.28 -16.79 9.80
C PRO A 73 10.79 -16.90 8.37
N SER A 74 12.11 -16.90 8.20
CA SER A 74 12.75 -17.26 6.95
C SER A 74 12.43 -18.72 6.67
N VAL A 75 11.37 -18.99 5.90
CA VAL A 75 11.19 -20.31 5.30
C VAL A 75 12.21 -20.42 4.17
N SER A 76 13.42 -20.84 4.52
CA SER A 76 14.39 -21.36 3.56
C SER A 76 13.94 -22.78 3.17
N ALA A 77 13.00 -22.87 2.24
CA ALA A 77 12.66 -24.14 1.61
C ALA A 77 13.61 -24.36 0.41
N SER A 78 14.80 -24.87 0.70
CA SER A 78 15.61 -25.61 -0.27
C SER A 78 16.65 -26.45 0.48
N GLN A 79 16.24 -27.65 0.87
CA GLN A 79 17.16 -28.76 1.08
C GLN A 79 16.72 -29.89 0.15
N PRO A 80 17.44 -30.17 -0.95
CA PRO A 80 17.31 -31.45 -1.61
C PRO A 80 18.07 -32.51 -0.81
N LEU A 81 17.42 -33.66 -0.65
CA LEU A 81 17.96 -34.93 -0.15
C LEU A 81 19.37 -35.19 -0.71
N SER A 82 20.34 -35.46 0.15
CA SER A 82 21.58 -36.14 -0.25
C SER A 82 21.32 -37.65 -0.33
N THR A 83 21.76 -38.23 -1.43
CA THR A 83 21.92 -39.68 -1.67
C THR A 83 22.97 -40.27 -0.73
#